data_AF-A0A2T0XL86-F1
#
_entry.id   AF-A0A2T0XL86-F1
#
_cell.length_a   1.000
_cell.length_b   1.000
_cell.length_c   1.000
_cell.angle_alpha   90.00
_cell.angle_beta   90.00
_cell.angle_gamma   90.00
#
_symmetry.space_group_name_H-M   'P 1'
#
loop_
_entity.id
_entity.type
_entity.pdbx_description
1 polymer ?
#
loop_
_entity_poly.entity_id
_entity_poly.type
_entity_poly.pdbx_seq_one_letter_code
_entity_poly.pdbx_strand_id
1 'polypeptide(L)'
;MNQLDSLFNFQQTALRVRGQRQELLAANIANADTPNYKARDISFADTMKNAMGEAGTALASGVTSAAGVAVASAGGPLSLMTGAAGGLATTLLKTSPFHLSATGSGAGSDLTNANSDALYRTGTQGSVDGNTVDGDVERNQFTDNALHYEASLALLRANIKDMNTALQP
;
A
#
# COMPACT_ATOMS: atom_id res chain seq x y z
N MET A 1 1.00 -32.99 -6.87
CA MET A 1 0.00 -32.83 -5.79
C MET A 1 -0.05 -31.41 -5.24
N ASN A 2 1.07 -30.72 -4.99
CA ASN A 2 1.11 -29.39 -4.33
C ASN A 2 0.40 -28.19 -5.00
N GLN A 3 -0.05 -28.30 -6.26
CA GLN A 3 -0.67 -27.16 -6.97
C GLN A 3 -2.11 -26.89 -6.53
N LEU A 4 -2.86 -27.94 -6.16
CA LEU A 4 -4.22 -27.83 -5.64
C LEU A 4 -4.23 -27.20 -4.25
N ASP A 5 -3.31 -27.64 -3.37
CA ASP A 5 -3.13 -27.06 -2.05
C ASP A 5 -2.75 -25.57 -2.14
N SER A 6 -1.84 -25.21 -3.06
CA SER A 6 -1.46 -23.81 -3.29
C SER A 6 -2.64 -22.96 -3.76
N LEU A 7 -3.49 -23.48 -4.66
CA LEU A 7 -4.68 -22.77 -5.15
C LEU A 7 -5.70 -22.56 -4.03
N PHE A 8 -5.96 -23.55 -3.19
CA PHE A 8 -6.87 -23.40 -2.05
C PHE A 8 -6.35 -22.41 -1.02
N ASN A 9 -5.07 -22.50 -0.67
CA ASN A 9 -4.45 -21.55 0.26
C ASN A 9 -4.47 -20.13 -0.30
N PHE A 10 -4.26 -19.97 -1.62
CA PHE A 10 -4.41 -18.70 -2.31
C PHE A 10 -5.84 -18.17 -2.22
N GLN A 11 -6.84 -18.98 -2.58
CA GLN A 11 -8.25 -18.56 -2.56
C GLN A 11 -8.73 -18.21 -1.15
N GLN A 12 -8.38 -19.03 -0.15
CA GLN A 12 -8.71 -18.78 1.25
C GLN A 12 -8.10 -17.48 1.77
N THR A 13 -6.82 -17.23 1.44
CA THR A 13 -6.14 -15.99 1.83
C THR A 13 -6.72 -14.79 1.10
N ALA A 14 -6.98 -14.92 -0.21
CA ALA A 14 -7.57 -13.85 -1.01
C ALA A 14 -8.97 -13.45 -0.50
N LEU A 15 -9.81 -14.43 -0.14
CA LEU A 15 -11.12 -14.17 0.46
C LEU A 15 -11.01 -13.41 1.78
N ARG A 16 -10.07 -13.81 2.64
CA ARG A 16 -9.82 -13.12 3.92
C ARG A 16 -9.40 -11.67 3.69
N VAL A 17 -8.44 -11.43 2.79
CA VAL A 17 -7.93 -10.09 2.50
C VAL A 17 -9.01 -9.21 1.87
N ARG A 18 -9.81 -9.74 0.92
CA ARG A 18 -10.93 -8.99 0.34
C ARG A 18 -12.00 -8.65 1.39
N GLY A 19 -12.31 -9.58 2.30
CA GLY A 19 -13.22 -9.33 3.41
C GLY A 19 -12.71 -8.21 4.33
N GLN A 20 -11.45 -8.27 4.74
CA GLN A 20 -10.81 -7.22 5.55
C GLN A 20 -10.80 -5.88 4.83
N ARG A 21 -10.50 -5.86 3.53
CA ARG A 21 -10.53 -4.64 2.72
C ARG A 21 -11.94 -4.05 2.64
N GLN A 22 -12.98 -4.87 2.55
CA GLN A 22 -14.37 -4.41 2.53
C GLN A 22 -14.75 -3.67 3.82
N GLU A 23 -14.29 -4.18 4.96
CA GLU A 23 -14.49 -3.56 6.27
C GLU A 23 -13.77 -2.21 6.38
N LEU A 24 -12.51 -2.13 5.93
CA LEU A 24 -11.74 -0.88 5.92
C LEU A 24 -12.37 0.17 4.99
N LEU A 25 -12.80 -0.23 3.80
CA LEU A 25 -13.49 0.67 2.87
C LEU A 25 -14.82 1.17 3.44
N ALA A 26 -15.60 0.30 4.08
CA ALA A 26 -16.83 0.70 4.76
C ALA A 26 -16.56 1.70 5.90
N ALA A 27 -15.51 1.47 6.69
CA ALA A 27 -15.10 2.39 7.74
C ALA A 27 -14.62 3.74 7.18
N ASN A 28 -13.88 3.75 6.07
CA ASN A 28 -13.46 4.99 5.40
C ASN A 28 -14.66 5.78 4.88
N ILE A 29 -15.63 5.12 4.22
CA ILE A 29 -16.85 5.77 3.71
C ILE A 29 -17.69 6.33 4.87
N ALA A 30 -17.85 5.59 5.96
CA ALA A 30 -18.63 6.04 7.12
C ALA A 30 -18.02 7.27 7.80
N ASN A 31 -16.69 7.39 7.79
CA ASN A 31 -15.96 8.50 8.39
C ASN A 31 -15.53 9.57 7.36
N ALA A 32 -15.97 9.47 6.11
CA ALA A 32 -15.61 10.39 5.04
C ALA A 32 -16.01 11.85 5.36
N ASP A 33 -17.07 12.03 6.14
CA ASP A 33 -17.55 13.36 6.54
C ASP A 33 -16.98 13.84 7.89
N THR A 34 -16.02 13.10 8.47
CA THR A 34 -15.38 13.49 9.74
C THR A 34 -14.11 14.32 9.49
N PRO A 35 -13.96 15.49 10.15
CA PRO A 35 -12.79 16.33 9.96
C PRO A 35 -11.51 15.59 10.41
N ASN A 36 -10.39 15.84 9.72
CA ASN A 36 -9.07 15.24 9.98
C ASN A 36 -8.98 13.70 9.89
N TYR A 37 -9.92 13.02 9.23
CA TYR A 37 -9.85 11.57 9.09
C TYR A 37 -8.75 11.12 8.10
N LYS A 38 -8.13 9.97 8.39
CA LYS A 38 -7.09 9.35 7.56
C LYS A 38 -7.54 7.97 7.09
N ALA A 39 -7.67 7.80 5.78
CA ALA A 39 -8.07 6.57 5.14
C ALA A 39 -7.05 5.44 5.41
N ARG A 40 -7.55 4.27 5.79
CA ARG A 40 -6.72 3.07 5.98
C ARG A 40 -6.96 2.10 4.82
N ASP A 41 -5.90 1.46 4.34
CA ASP A 41 -5.97 0.44 3.31
C ASP A 41 -4.93 -0.67 3.55
N ILE A 42 -5.20 -1.86 3.02
CA ILE A 42 -4.28 -3.00 2.96
C ILE A 42 -3.97 -3.34 1.50
N SER A 43 -2.69 -3.45 1.18
CA SER A 43 -2.26 -3.83 -0.17
C SER A 43 -2.46 -5.33 -0.39
N PHE A 44 -3.37 -5.70 -1.29
CA PHE A 44 -3.62 -7.10 -1.65
C PHE A 44 -2.35 -7.81 -2.15
N ALA A 45 -1.55 -7.14 -2.98
CA ALA A 45 -0.32 -7.72 -3.52
C ALA A 45 0.70 -8.07 -2.42
N ASP A 46 0.90 -7.16 -1.47
CA ASP A 46 1.87 -7.35 -0.38
C ASP A 46 1.39 -8.39 0.62
N THR A 47 0.11 -8.33 1.02
CA THR A 47 -0.49 -9.32 1.93
C THR A 47 -0.47 -10.73 1.34
N MET A 48 -0.77 -10.89 0.04
CA MET A 48 -0.70 -12.19 -0.63
C MET A 48 0.73 -12.68 -0.82
N LYS A 49 1.67 -11.78 -1.15
CA LYS A 49 3.09 -12.13 -1.29
C LYS A 49 3.69 -12.57 0.05
N ASN A 50 3.31 -11.92 1.15
CA ASN A 50 3.72 -12.32 2.49
C ASN A 50 3.11 -13.67 2.89
N ALA A 51 1.82 -13.87 2.69
CA ALA A 51 1.14 -15.12 3.01
C ALA A 51 1.65 -16.33 2.18
N MET A 52 2.04 -16.12 0.92
CA MET A 52 2.66 -17.15 0.07
C MET A 52 4.17 -17.29 0.33
N GLY A 53 4.83 -16.20 0.72
CA GLY A 53 6.26 -16.13 1.01
C GLY A 53 6.64 -16.72 2.37
N GLU A 54 5.75 -16.69 3.37
CA GLU A 54 5.95 -17.39 4.65
C GLU A 54 6.11 -18.90 4.48
N ALA A 55 5.49 -19.50 3.45
CA ALA A 55 5.72 -20.91 3.10
C ALA A 55 7.13 -21.19 2.56
N GLY A 56 7.86 -20.17 2.08
CA GLY A 56 9.23 -20.29 1.55
C GLY A 56 10.34 -19.73 2.44
N THR A 57 10.01 -18.85 3.41
CA THR A 57 11.02 -18.11 4.19
C THR A 57 11.33 -18.74 5.56
N ALA A 58 10.51 -19.69 6.02
CA ALA A 58 10.75 -20.44 7.26
C ALA A 58 12.03 -21.32 7.22
N LEU A 59 12.60 -21.60 6.04
CA LEU A 59 13.86 -22.35 5.91
C LEU A 59 15.14 -21.49 5.91
N ALA A 60 15.03 -20.16 5.84
CA ALA A 60 16.18 -19.26 5.69
C ALA A 60 16.42 -18.32 6.90
N SER A 61 15.49 -18.24 7.85
CA SER A 61 15.62 -17.42 9.06
C SER A 61 16.48 -18.08 10.15
N GLY A 62 17.60 -18.68 9.73
CA GLY A 62 18.59 -19.34 10.58
C GLY A 62 20.03 -18.89 10.30
N VAL A 63 20.23 -17.73 9.69
CA VAL A 63 21.56 -17.10 9.57
C VAL A 63 21.50 -15.67 10.09
N THR A 64 22.08 -15.54 11.28
CA THR A 64 22.42 -14.32 12.01
C THR A 64 23.13 -13.28 11.14
N SER A 65 22.84 -12.00 11.37
CA SER A 65 23.87 -10.95 11.38
C SER A 65 23.39 -9.74 12.17
N ALA A 66 23.61 -9.85 13.48
CA ALA A 66 23.92 -8.69 14.31
C ALA A 66 25.27 -8.13 13.83
N ALA A 67 25.24 -6.98 13.17
CA ALA A 67 26.42 -6.16 12.94
C ALA A 67 25.98 -4.70 12.89
N GLY A 68 25.94 -4.07 14.07
CA GLY A 68 25.94 -2.62 14.16
C GLY A 68 27.20 -2.05 13.54
N VAL A 69 27.07 -0.91 12.87
CA VAL A 69 28.20 -0.02 12.61
C VAL A 69 27.78 1.38 13.01
N ALA A 70 28.38 1.84 14.10
CA ALA A 70 28.32 3.18 14.61
C ALA A 70 28.89 4.16 13.58
N VAL A 71 28.18 5.27 13.35
CA VAL A 71 28.78 6.44 12.72
C VAL A 71 29.23 7.40 13.82
N ALA A 72 30.54 7.47 14.01
CA ALA A 72 31.20 8.45 14.85
C ALA A 72 32.32 9.09 14.03
N SER A 73 32.19 10.38 13.74
CA SER A 73 33.33 11.31 13.78
C SER A 73 32.81 12.75 13.78
N ALA A 74 32.99 13.41 14.92
CA ALA A 74 32.77 14.83 15.12
C ALA A 74 33.90 15.67 14.49
N GLY A 75 33.56 16.87 14.02
CA GLY A 75 34.38 18.09 14.19
C GLY A 75 35.15 18.63 12.97
N GLY A 76 34.74 19.82 12.48
CA GLY A 76 35.62 20.78 11.79
C GLY A 76 34.93 21.67 10.75
N PRO A 77 35.22 22.99 10.66
CA PRO A 77 34.18 24.02 10.45
C PRO A 77 34.04 24.59 9.03
N LEU A 78 32.86 25.21 8.81
CA LEU A 78 32.54 26.31 7.90
C LEU A 78 33.53 26.60 6.76
N SER A 79 33.16 26.19 5.55
CA SER A 79 33.66 26.81 4.31
C SER A 79 32.47 27.31 3.50
N LEU A 80 32.15 28.59 3.68
CA LEU A 80 31.50 29.39 2.64
C LEU A 80 32.52 29.51 1.51
N MET A 81 32.16 29.12 0.28
CA MET A 81 32.06 30.03 -0.87
C MET A 81 31.94 29.23 -2.18
N THR A 82 30.95 29.62 -2.98
CA THR A 82 30.93 29.62 -4.46
C THR A 82 30.89 28.32 -5.28
N GLY A 83 29.85 28.18 -6.10
CA GLY A 83 30.02 27.77 -7.51
C GLY A 83 29.07 26.73 -8.08
N ALA A 84 27.85 27.16 -8.43
CA ALA A 84 27.07 26.72 -9.61
C ALA A 84 27.00 25.21 -9.95
N ALA A 85 25.97 24.52 -9.44
CA ALA A 85 25.47 23.27 -10.00
C ALA A 85 24.41 23.56 -11.07
N GLY A 86 24.73 23.27 -12.33
CA GLY A 86 23.77 23.19 -13.42
C GLY A 86 22.87 21.97 -13.25
N GLY A 87 21.75 22.13 -12.55
CA GLY A 87 20.57 21.29 -12.69
C GLY A 87 19.56 22.05 -13.54
N LEU A 88 19.23 21.53 -14.71
CA LEU A 88 18.26 22.12 -15.64
C LEU A 88 16.86 22.07 -15.00
N ALA A 89 16.57 23.02 -14.11
CA ALA A 89 15.24 23.24 -13.58
C ALA A 89 14.36 23.72 -14.73
N THR A 90 13.68 22.78 -15.39
CA THR A 90 12.55 23.07 -16.28
C THR A 90 11.49 23.79 -15.46
N THR A 91 11.62 25.11 -15.40
CA THR A 91 10.67 25.99 -14.72
C THR A 91 9.42 25.95 -15.56
N LEU A 92 8.41 25.21 -15.09
CA LEU A 92 7.14 25.12 -15.77
C LEU A 92 6.50 26.51 -15.83
N LEU A 93 6.26 27.03 -17.04
CA LEU A 93 5.57 28.30 -17.24
C LEU A 93 4.12 28.17 -16.75
N LYS A 94 3.68 29.13 -15.94
CA LYS A 94 2.28 29.21 -15.49
C LYS A 94 1.38 29.66 -16.65
N THR A 95 0.17 29.10 -16.72
CA THR A 95 -0.85 29.52 -17.69
C THR A 95 -1.58 30.81 -17.27
N SER A 96 -1.53 31.19 -16.00
CA SER A 96 -2.00 32.50 -15.55
C SER A 96 -1.29 33.00 -14.27
N PRO A 97 -1.32 34.32 -14.00
CA PRO A 97 -0.63 34.92 -12.85
C PRO A 97 -1.17 34.47 -11.48
N PHE A 98 -2.39 33.94 -11.42
CA PHE A 98 -3.05 33.48 -10.19
C PHE A 98 -2.79 32.00 -9.88
N HIS A 99 -2.03 31.30 -10.72
CA HIS A 99 -1.68 29.91 -10.44
C HIS A 99 -0.57 29.86 -9.39
N LEU A 100 -0.67 28.88 -8.48
CA LEU A 100 0.38 28.57 -7.50
C LEU A 100 1.69 28.25 -8.23
N SER A 101 2.80 28.82 -7.74
CA SER A 101 4.12 28.42 -8.19
C SER A 101 4.39 27.00 -7.71
N ALA A 102 4.70 26.08 -8.62
CA ALA A 102 5.39 24.87 -8.22
C ALA A 102 6.79 25.29 -7.76
N THR A 103 6.93 25.55 -6.46
CA THR A 103 8.25 25.64 -5.85
C THR A 103 8.84 24.24 -5.98
N GLY A 104 9.81 24.08 -6.89
CA GLY A 104 10.56 22.84 -7.05
C GLY A 104 11.30 22.51 -5.76
N SER A 105 10.61 21.83 -4.86
CA SER A 105 11.16 21.22 -3.65
C SER A 105 11.05 19.72 -3.83
N GLY A 106 12.00 19.14 -4.58
CA GLY A 106 12.40 17.76 -4.36
C GLY A 106 13.06 17.67 -2.98
N ALA A 107 12.26 17.64 -1.92
CA ALA A 107 12.67 17.36 -0.53
C ALA A 107 11.41 17.24 0.36
N GLY A 108 10.60 16.22 0.09
CA GLY A 108 9.56 15.71 0.99
C GLY A 108 9.90 14.29 1.41
N SER A 109 11.15 14.09 1.87
CA SER A 109 11.64 12.86 2.47
C SER A 109 11.58 13.05 3.98
N ASP A 110 10.42 12.82 4.58
CA ASP A 110 10.29 12.70 6.04
C ASP A 110 10.90 11.36 6.48
N LEU A 111 12.21 11.42 6.75
CA LEU A 111 13.05 10.34 7.22
C LEU A 111 12.87 10.14 8.74
N THR A 112 11.74 9.62 9.24
CA THR A 112 11.74 9.05 10.62
C THR A 112 10.74 7.94 10.93
N ASN A 113 9.81 7.54 10.06
CA ASN A 113 8.92 6.42 10.41
C ASN A 113 9.21 5.13 9.64
N ALA A 114 10.23 4.42 10.12
CA ALA A 114 10.48 3.01 9.83
C ALA A 114 9.45 2.09 10.55
N ASN A 115 8.15 2.39 10.43
CA ASN A 115 7.06 1.48 10.72
C ASN A 115 6.15 1.41 9.49
N SER A 116 6.65 0.72 8.49
CA SER A 116 5.88 0.19 7.37
C SER A 116 4.94 -0.91 7.88
N ASP A 117 3.80 -0.54 8.47
CA ASP A 117 2.67 -1.46 8.67
C ASP A 117 1.28 -0.78 8.59
N ALA A 118 1.22 0.36 7.90
CA ALA A 118 -0.01 0.94 7.38
C ALA A 118 0.33 1.78 6.15
N LEU A 119 0.09 1.23 4.96
CA LEU A 119 0.26 1.94 3.70
C LEU A 119 -0.88 2.97 3.58
N TYR A 120 -0.68 4.17 4.13
CA TYR A 120 -1.51 5.32 3.78
C TYR A 120 -1.30 5.62 2.30
N ARG A 121 -2.39 5.62 1.50
CA ARG A 121 -2.32 6.01 0.08
C ARG A 121 -1.71 7.41 -0.03
N THR A 122 -0.78 7.59 -0.98
CA THR A 122 -0.22 8.89 -1.32
C THR A 122 -1.33 9.75 -1.93
N GLY A 123 -1.94 10.60 -1.09
CA GLY A 123 -3.18 11.30 -1.38
C GLY A 123 -3.12 12.14 -2.65
N THR A 124 -3.95 11.79 -3.62
CA THR A 124 -4.53 12.75 -4.57
C THR A 124 -5.23 13.83 -3.76
N GLN A 125 -4.69 15.05 -3.82
CA GLN A 125 -5.17 16.30 -3.23
C GLN A 125 -6.05 16.14 -1.98
N GLY A 126 -5.42 16.15 -0.80
CA GLY A 126 -6.12 16.15 0.48
C GLY A 126 -7.18 17.26 0.53
N SER A 127 -8.36 16.93 1.06
CA SER A 127 -9.43 17.90 1.24
C SER A 127 -8.92 19.10 2.04
N VAL A 128 -9.49 20.28 1.80
CA VAL A 128 -9.19 21.53 2.50
C VAL A 128 -9.30 21.35 4.02
N ASP A 129 -10.09 20.37 4.47
CA ASP A 129 -10.38 20.05 5.87
C ASP A 129 -9.41 19.01 6.50
N GLY A 130 -8.30 18.69 5.82
CA GLY A 130 -7.31 17.73 6.31
C GLY A 130 -7.74 16.25 6.23
N ASN A 131 -8.90 15.98 5.63
CA ASN A 131 -9.38 14.63 5.35
C ASN A 131 -8.65 14.04 4.12
N THR A 132 -8.23 12.78 4.23
CA THR A 132 -7.61 12.03 3.11
C THR A 132 -8.56 11.10 2.38
N VAL A 133 -9.82 11.02 2.82
CA VAL A 133 -10.86 10.20 2.19
C VAL A 133 -11.55 10.99 1.08
N ASP A 134 -11.68 10.36 -0.10
CA ASP A 134 -12.51 10.83 -1.19
C ASP A 134 -13.73 9.91 -1.33
N GLY A 135 -14.93 10.46 -1.09
CA GLY A 135 -16.16 9.67 -1.01
C GLY A 135 -16.49 8.90 -2.29
N ASP A 136 -16.24 9.47 -3.46
CA ASP A 136 -16.54 8.82 -4.74
C ASP A 136 -15.52 7.71 -5.04
N VAL A 137 -14.25 7.96 -4.74
CA VAL A 137 -13.19 6.95 -4.91
C VAL A 137 -13.39 5.77 -3.95
N GLU A 138 -13.64 6.01 -2.65
CA GLU A 138 -13.88 4.92 -1.70
C GLU A 138 -15.12 4.10 -2.08
N ARG A 139 -16.19 4.76 -2.53
CA ARG A 139 -17.43 4.10 -2.99
C ARG A 139 -17.17 3.18 -4.18
N ASN A 140 -16.39 3.65 -5.16
CA ASN A 140 -16.01 2.85 -6.33
C ASN A 140 -15.15 1.66 -5.93
N GLN A 141 -14.19 1.85 -5.03
CA GLN A 141 -13.34 0.78 -4.51
C GLN A 141 -14.14 -0.25 -3.70
N PHE A 142 -15.16 0.19 -2.96
CA PHE A 142 -16.05 -0.70 -2.21
C PHE A 142 -16.83 -1.61 -3.17
N THR A 143 -17.41 -1.04 -4.23
CA THR A 143 -18.12 -1.82 -5.26
C THR A 143 -17.17 -2.78 -5.97
N ASP A 144 -15.98 -2.33 -6.37
CA ASP A 144 -15.00 -3.20 -7.04
C ASP A 144 -14.57 -4.38 -6.14
N ASN A 145 -14.27 -4.11 -4.87
CA ASN A 145 -13.90 -5.16 -3.93
C ASN A 145 -15.05 -6.14 -3.66
N ALA A 146 -16.30 -5.65 -3.60
CA ALA A 146 -17.48 -6.49 -3.47
C ALA A 146 -17.66 -7.42 -4.69
N LEU A 147 -17.51 -6.89 -5.91
CA LEU A 147 -17.58 -7.70 -7.14
C LEU A 147 -16.52 -8.80 -7.15
N HIS A 148 -15.28 -8.46 -6.78
CA HIS A 148 -14.21 -9.44 -6.71
C HIS A 148 -14.40 -10.47 -5.61
N TYR A 149 -14.96 -10.07 -4.45
CA TYR A 149 -15.29 -10.99 -3.36
C TYR A 149 -16.33 -12.02 -3.79
N GLU A 150 -17.44 -11.57 -4.39
CA GLU A 150 -18.47 -12.46 -4.95
C GLU A 150 -17.91 -13.38 -6.03
N ALA A 151 -17.08 -12.86 -6.93
CA ALA A 151 -16.42 -13.67 -7.96
C ALA A 151 -15.51 -14.76 -7.35
N SER A 152 -14.75 -14.42 -6.30
CA SER A 152 -13.90 -15.40 -5.61
C SER A 152 -14.70 -16.46 -4.86
N LEU A 153 -15.85 -16.11 -4.28
CA LEU A 153 -16.75 -17.07 -3.64
C LEU A 153 -17.43 -17.98 -4.66
N ALA A 154 -17.85 -17.44 -5.81
CA ALA A 154 -18.42 -18.21 -6.91
C ALA A 154 -17.40 -19.24 -7.45
N LEU A 155 -16.14 -18.84 -7.59
CA LEU A 155 -15.08 -19.72 -8.05
C LEU A 155 -14.72 -20.80 -7.01
N LEU A 156 -14.68 -20.46 -5.73
CA LEU A 156 -14.52 -21.44 -4.64
C LEU A 156 -15.65 -22.49 -4.66
N ARG A 157 -16.91 -22.03 -4.83
CA ARG A 157 -18.08 -22.92 -4.95
C ARG A 157 -17.96 -23.86 -6.15
N ALA A 158 -17.52 -23.35 -7.30
CA ALA A 158 -17.31 -24.16 -8.50
C ALA A 158 -16.23 -25.23 -8.27
N ASN A 159 -15.10 -24.85 -7.65
CA ASN A 159 -14.02 -25.78 -7.39
C ASN A 159 -14.41 -26.90 -6.41
N ILE A 160 -15.13 -26.56 -5.32
CA ILE A 160 -15.67 -27.56 -4.38
C ILE A 160 -16.62 -28.53 -5.10
N LYS A 161 -17.44 -28.02 -6.01
CA LYS A 161 -18.33 -28.86 -6.82
C LYS A 161 -17.54 -29.81 -7.72
N ASP A 162 -16.50 -29.33 -8.39
CA ASP A 162 -15.64 -30.16 -9.24
C ASP A 162 -14.96 -31.27 -8.43
N MET A 163 -14.50 -30.97 -7.21
CA MET A 163 -13.94 -31.98 -6.30
C MET A 163 -14.97 -33.02 -5.88
N ASN A 164 -16.18 -32.60 -5.54
CA ASN A 164 -17.25 -33.52 -5.16
C ASN A 164 -17.65 -34.43 -6.33
N THR A 165 -17.69 -33.89 -7.56
CA THR A 165 -17.96 -34.70 -8.76
C THR A 165 -16.80 -35.65 -9.10
N ALA A 166 -15.55 -35.24 -8.90
CA ALA A 166 -14.39 -36.10 -9.17
C ALA A 166 -14.17 -37.22 -8.13
N LEU A 167 -14.75 -37.09 -6.94
CA LEU A 167 -14.67 -38.08 -5.84
C LEU A 167 -15.82 -39.09 -5.85
N GLN A 168 -16.85 -38.89 -6.67
CA GLN A 168 -17.92 -39.86 -6.87
C GLN A 168 -17.42 -40.98 -7.80
N PRO A 169 -17.51 -42.27 -7.41
CA PRO A 169 -16.97 -43.41 -8.16
C PRO A 169 -17.70 -43.69 -9.47
#